data_AF-A0A841J874-F1
#
_entry.id   AF-A0A841J874-F1
#
_cell.length_a   1.000
_cell.length_b   1.000
_cell.length_c   1.000
_cell.angle_alpha   90.00
_cell.angle_beta   90.00
_cell.angle_gamma   90.00
#
_symmetry.space_group_name_H-M   'P 1'
#
loop_
_entity.id
_entity.type
_entity.pdbx_description
1 polymer ?
#
loop_
_entity_poly.entity_id
_entity_poly.type
_entity_poly.pdbx_seq_one_letter_code
_entity_poly.pdbx_strand_id
1 'polypeptide(L)'
;MLRLPRNNMVTLRRIPTPDLVVVDGIRDLVFDINNPEEATNRTGDLMRWAEIYDCHILNILHQNKGNEHARGHLGTEMINKSESVIKVEVGEDKFIICSPEYTRSAPFEPFAFDRDSDGMPVIVTGFSGSIATSGGTEGKKKTVDPTDPNFNSAHIEIVDKCFSKEEYLKYDDVVRNIKHYFQLNGVELGINKAKEFLTHYIQTGIIWKNPYVKGFAKYQKNPKFEGFPYFAGALTPTTGKEAPF
;
A
#
# COMPACT_ATOMS: atom_id res chain seq x y z
N MET A 1 -0.43 5.07 -78.22
CA MET A 1 -0.43 3.83 -77.42
C MET A 1 -0.13 4.22 -75.97
N LEU A 2 -1.13 4.71 -75.23
CA LEU A 2 -0.96 5.09 -73.83
C LEU A 2 -0.97 3.81 -72.97
N ARG A 3 0.17 3.46 -72.37
CA ARG A 3 0.24 2.51 -71.26
C ARG A 3 -0.28 3.23 -70.01
N LEU A 4 -1.40 2.76 -69.46
CA LEU A 4 -1.81 3.08 -68.10
C LEU A 4 -0.85 2.37 -67.11
N PRO A 5 -0.35 3.05 -66.07
CA PRO A 5 0.36 2.37 -65.00
C PRO A 5 -0.65 1.60 -64.13
N ARG A 6 -0.43 0.30 -64.03
CA ARG A 6 -0.97 -0.53 -62.94
C ARG A 6 -0.29 -0.08 -61.66
N ASN A 7 -1.05 0.42 -60.70
CA ASN A 7 -0.84 0.19 -59.27
C ASN A 7 -2.00 0.83 -58.51
N ASN A 8 -3.11 0.09 -58.42
CA ASN A 8 -4.02 0.24 -57.30
C ASN A 8 -3.31 -0.33 -56.06
N MET A 9 -2.37 0.44 -55.52
CA MET A 9 -1.85 0.18 -54.18
C MET A 9 -2.97 0.59 -53.23
N VAL A 10 -3.81 -0.39 -52.87
CA VAL A 10 -4.68 -0.27 -51.71
C VAL A 10 -3.74 -0.03 -50.54
N THR A 11 -3.63 1.22 -50.11
CA THR A 11 -2.98 1.56 -48.84
C THR A 11 -3.77 0.84 -47.76
N LEU A 12 -3.34 -0.37 -47.39
CA LEU A 12 -3.77 -1.02 -46.17
C LEU A 12 -3.39 -0.06 -45.05
N ARG A 13 -4.35 0.77 -44.64
CA ARG A 13 -4.22 1.65 -43.48
C ARG A 13 -3.97 0.70 -42.32
N ARG A 14 -2.71 0.55 -41.92
CA ARG A 14 -2.30 -0.26 -40.78
C ARG A 14 -3.08 0.32 -39.60
N ILE A 15 -4.07 -0.43 -39.13
CA ILE A 15 -4.83 -0.04 -37.94
C ILE A 15 -3.78 0.06 -36.83
N PRO A 16 -3.67 1.19 -36.13
CA PRO A 16 -2.73 1.30 -35.03
C PRO A 16 -3.02 0.18 -34.02
N THR A 17 -2.01 -0.64 -33.73
CA THR A 17 -2.08 -1.68 -32.72
C THR A 17 -2.01 -1.00 -31.34
N PRO A 18 -2.94 -1.28 -30.42
CA PRO A 18 -2.92 -0.66 -29.10
C PRO A 18 -1.77 -1.21 -28.27
N ASP A 19 -1.11 -0.37 -27.47
CA ASP A 19 -0.09 -0.83 -26.51
C ASP A 19 -0.74 -1.49 -25.27
N LEU A 20 -1.96 -1.08 -24.93
CA LEU A 20 -2.74 -1.56 -23.78
C LEU A 20 -4.20 -1.81 -24.16
N VAL A 21 -4.73 -2.96 -23.77
CA VAL A 21 -6.14 -3.33 -23.86
C VAL A 21 -6.66 -3.61 -22.46
N VAL A 22 -7.75 -2.94 -22.07
CA VAL A 22 -8.42 -3.16 -20.78
C VAL A 22 -9.78 -3.81 -21.03
N VAL A 23 -10.02 -4.94 -20.37
CA VAL A 23 -11.27 -5.69 -20.43
C VAL A 23 -11.89 -5.71 -19.03
N ASP A 24 -12.93 -4.91 -18.83
CA ASP A 24 -13.63 -4.79 -17.54
C ASP A 24 -14.47 -6.04 -17.21
N GLY A 25 -15.10 -6.63 -18.22
CA GLY A 25 -16.00 -7.76 -18.07
C GLY A 25 -15.58 -8.97 -18.89
N ILE A 26 -14.49 -9.68 -18.52
CA ILE A 26 -14.10 -10.88 -19.28
C ILE A 26 -15.15 -11.99 -19.24
N ARG A 27 -15.95 -12.01 -18.16
CA ARG A 27 -17.14 -12.84 -18.04
C ARG A 27 -18.11 -12.67 -19.21
N ASP A 28 -18.22 -11.47 -19.77
CA ASP A 28 -19.19 -11.18 -20.82
C ASP A 28 -18.75 -11.75 -22.18
N LEU A 29 -17.52 -12.26 -22.28
CA LEU A 29 -16.99 -12.93 -23.48
C LEU A 29 -17.23 -14.44 -23.48
N VAL A 30 -17.87 -14.98 -22.43
CA VAL A 30 -18.23 -16.40 -22.31
C VAL A 30 -19.72 -16.59 -22.04
N PHE A 31 -20.26 -17.71 -22.51
CA PHE A 31 -21.62 -18.16 -22.20
C PHE A 31 -21.70 -18.81 -20.82
N ASP A 32 -20.75 -19.68 -20.47
CA ASP A 32 -20.70 -20.34 -19.17
C ASP A 32 -19.30 -20.24 -18.54
N ILE A 33 -19.18 -19.45 -17.48
CA ILE A 33 -17.95 -19.30 -16.69
C ILE A 33 -17.47 -20.59 -16.04
N ASN A 34 -18.32 -21.61 -15.93
CA ASN A 34 -17.99 -22.93 -15.39
C ASN A 34 -17.68 -23.95 -16.49
N ASN A 35 -17.66 -23.56 -17.77
CA ASN A 35 -17.21 -24.43 -18.84
C ASN A 35 -15.67 -24.37 -18.97
N PRO A 36 -14.93 -25.45 -18.68
CA PRO A 36 -13.47 -25.45 -18.71
C PRO A 36 -12.88 -25.31 -20.12
N GLU A 37 -13.56 -25.82 -21.15
CA GLU A 37 -13.12 -25.70 -22.55
C GLU A 37 -13.27 -24.25 -23.02
N GLU A 38 -14.41 -23.62 -22.71
CA GLU A 38 -14.66 -22.22 -23.04
C GLU A 38 -13.66 -21.29 -22.33
N ALA A 39 -13.39 -21.54 -21.04
CA ALA A 39 -12.38 -20.84 -20.27
C ALA A 39 -10.97 -20.95 -20.88
N THR A 40 -10.58 -22.17 -21.28
CA THR A 40 -9.28 -22.44 -21.90
C THR A 40 -9.16 -21.71 -23.25
N ASN A 41 -10.19 -21.82 -24.09
CA ASN A 41 -10.20 -21.20 -25.42
C ASN A 41 -10.14 -19.67 -25.33
N ARG A 42 -10.94 -19.03 -24.46
CA ARG A 42 -10.91 -17.57 -24.31
C ARG A 42 -9.62 -17.05 -23.70
N THR A 43 -9.08 -17.74 -22.70
CA THR A 43 -7.78 -17.38 -22.14
C THR A 43 -6.68 -17.52 -23.19
N GLY A 44 -6.73 -18.57 -24.02
CA GLY A 44 -5.82 -18.77 -25.15
C GLY A 44 -5.94 -17.70 -26.23
N ASP A 45 -7.16 -17.26 -26.57
CA ASP A 45 -7.40 -16.15 -27.50
C ASP A 45 -6.71 -14.87 -27.02
N LEU A 46 -6.86 -14.52 -25.74
CA LEU A 46 -6.22 -13.34 -25.14
C LEU A 46 -4.69 -13.43 -25.20
N MET A 47 -4.11 -14.57 -24.82
CA MET A 47 -2.65 -14.78 -24.88
C MET A 47 -2.14 -14.64 -26.32
N ARG A 48 -2.84 -15.25 -27.28
CA ARG A 48 -2.50 -15.16 -28.70
C ARG A 48 -2.60 -13.71 -29.21
N TRP A 49 -3.59 -12.95 -28.78
CA TRP A 49 -3.73 -11.55 -29.18
C TRP A 49 -2.64 -10.66 -28.59
N ALA A 50 -2.29 -10.86 -27.31
CA ALA A 50 -1.16 -10.15 -26.69
C ALA A 50 0.14 -10.37 -27.49
N GLU A 51 0.38 -11.60 -27.96
CA GLU A 51 1.54 -11.93 -28.77
C GLU A 51 1.48 -11.37 -30.20
N ILE A 52 0.35 -11.55 -30.91
CA ILE A 52 0.22 -11.11 -32.32
C ILE A 52 0.25 -9.59 -32.45
N TYR A 53 -0.36 -8.88 -31.50
CA TYR A 53 -0.48 -7.43 -31.53
C TYR A 53 0.58 -6.71 -30.69
N ASP A 54 1.45 -7.46 -30.01
CA ASP A 54 2.50 -6.94 -29.12
C ASP A 54 1.93 -5.93 -28.11
N CYS A 55 0.90 -6.35 -27.36
CA CYS A 55 0.16 -5.49 -26.47
C CYS A 55 -0.05 -6.09 -25.08
N HIS A 56 -0.17 -5.22 -24.08
CA HIS A 56 -0.55 -5.63 -22.74
C HIS A 56 -2.06 -5.78 -22.64
N ILE A 57 -2.54 -6.88 -22.07
CA ILE A 57 -3.98 -7.09 -21.82
C ILE A 57 -4.23 -7.15 -20.32
N LEU A 58 -4.92 -6.15 -19.81
CA LEU A 58 -5.40 -6.09 -18.43
C LEU A 58 -6.86 -6.54 -18.37
N ASN A 59 -7.16 -7.52 -17.54
CA ASN A 59 -8.51 -8.01 -17.32
C ASN A 59 -8.95 -7.79 -15.89
N ILE A 60 -10.23 -7.45 -15.71
CA ILE A 60 -10.84 -7.30 -14.38
C ILE A 60 -11.64 -8.58 -14.06
N LEU A 61 -11.27 -9.21 -12.94
CA LEU A 61 -11.93 -10.40 -12.43
C LEU A 61 -12.76 -10.06 -11.19
N HIS A 62 -14.02 -10.45 -11.22
CA HIS A 62 -14.89 -10.37 -10.05
C HIS A 62 -14.73 -11.62 -9.19
N GLN A 63 -14.55 -11.42 -7.89
CA GLN A 63 -14.60 -12.50 -6.90
C GLN A 63 -16.02 -13.03 -6.72
N ASN A 64 -16.13 -14.28 -6.27
CA ASN A 64 -17.41 -14.89 -5.93
C ASN A 64 -18.00 -14.27 -4.65
N LYS A 65 -19.33 -14.13 -4.58
CA LYS A 65 -20.00 -13.69 -3.34
C LYS A 65 -19.83 -14.78 -2.27
N GLY A 66 -18.99 -14.54 -1.26
CA GLY A 66 -18.82 -15.42 -0.10
C GLY A 66 -17.52 -16.24 -0.05
N ASN A 67 -16.62 -16.10 -1.02
CA ASN A 67 -15.24 -16.58 -0.90
C ASN A 67 -14.27 -15.64 -1.64
N GLU A 68 -12.99 -15.62 -1.26
CA GLU A 68 -11.97 -14.77 -1.90
C GLU A 68 -11.44 -15.35 -3.22
N HIS A 69 -12.07 -16.38 -3.79
CA HIS A 69 -11.59 -17.05 -5.00
C HIS A 69 -12.17 -16.44 -6.27
N ALA A 70 -11.37 -16.45 -7.34
CA ALA A 70 -11.85 -16.09 -8.66
C ALA A 70 -13.00 -17.00 -9.10
N ARG A 71 -13.93 -16.40 -9.84
CA ARG A 71 -15.23 -16.99 -10.13
C ARG A 71 -15.18 -17.96 -11.31
N GLY A 72 -15.52 -19.23 -11.04
CA GLY A 72 -15.71 -20.28 -12.05
C GLY A 72 -14.40 -20.78 -12.66
N HIS A 73 -14.52 -21.68 -13.64
CA HIS A 73 -13.37 -22.21 -14.39
C HIS A 73 -12.64 -21.09 -15.15
N LEU A 74 -13.36 -20.10 -15.68
CA LEU A 74 -12.76 -18.94 -16.33
C LEU A 74 -11.83 -18.16 -15.39
N GLY A 75 -12.30 -17.83 -14.19
CA GLY A 75 -11.50 -17.09 -13.21
C GLY A 75 -10.23 -17.84 -12.81
N THR A 76 -10.35 -19.14 -12.54
CA THR A 76 -9.20 -20.00 -12.21
C THR A 76 -8.20 -20.09 -13.35
N GLU A 77 -8.65 -20.32 -14.58
CA GLU A 77 -7.76 -20.44 -15.74
C GLU A 77 -7.02 -19.12 -16.02
N MET A 78 -7.72 -17.99 -15.89
CA MET A 78 -7.10 -16.67 -16.05
C MET A 78 -6.03 -16.39 -14.98
N ILE A 79 -6.29 -16.69 -13.70
CA ILE A 79 -5.27 -16.57 -12.65
C ILE A 79 -4.04 -17.42 -12.99
N ASN A 80 -4.23 -18.67 -13.41
CA ASN A 80 -3.14 -19.58 -13.74
C ASN A 80 -2.28 -19.09 -14.94
N LYS A 81 -2.92 -18.45 -15.92
CA LYS A 81 -2.26 -18.01 -17.16
C LYS A 81 -1.72 -16.58 -17.09
N SER A 82 -2.17 -15.78 -16.14
CA SER A 82 -1.73 -14.40 -15.95
C SER A 82 -0.24 -14.32 -15.59
N GLU A 83 0.41 -13.25 -16.03
CA GLU A 83 1.77 -12.91 -15.62
C GLU A 83 1.79 -12.36 -14.18
N SER A 84 0.86 -11.45 -13.90
CA SER A 84 0.66 -10.81 -12.61
C SER A 84 -0.83 -10.71 -12.31
N VAL A 85 -1.22 -11.08 -11.09
CA VAL A 85 -2.57 -10.96 -10.53
C VAL A 85 -2.49 -9.99 -9.37
N ILE A 86 -3.28 -8.93 -9.45
CA ILE A 86 -3.33 -7.86 -8.45
C ILE A 86 -4.65 -8.02 -7.69
N LYS A 87 -4.57 -8.24 -6.39
CA LYS A 87 -5.73 -8.17 -5.51
C LYS A 87 -6.04 -6.70 -5.25
N VAL A 88 -7.28 -6.32 -5.48
CA VAL A 88 -7.80 -4.98 -5.22
C VAL A 88 -8.90 -5.08 -4.19
N GLU A 89 -8.72 -4.44 -3.05
CA GLU A 89 -9.68 -4.49 -1.94
C GLU A 89 -9.85 -3.13 -1.26
N VAL A 90 -11.01 -2.92 -0.64
CA VAL A 90 -11.26 -1.72 0.15
C VAL A 90 -10.79 -2.02 1.58
N GLY A 91 -9.75 -1.31 2.02
CA GLY A 91 -9.23 -1.42 3.39
C GLY A 91 -10.18 -0.82 4.43
N GLU A 92 -9.87 -1.05 5.71
CA GLU A 92 -10.67 -0.52 6.83
C GLU A 92 -10.80 1.00 6.81
N ASP A 93 -9.75 1.70 6.37
CA ASP A 93 -9.70 3.16 6.22
C ASP A 93 -10.37 3.67 4.93
N LYS A 94 -11.08 2.79 4.20
CA LYS A 94 -11.74 3.03 2.90
C LYS A 94 -10.81 3.30 1.71
N PHE A 95 -9.50 3.24 1.90
CA PHE A 95 -8.55 3.24 0.80
C PHE A 95 -8.71 1.99 -0.06
N ILE A 96 -8.42 2.14 -1.35
CA ILE A 96 -8.39 1.03 -2.28
C ILE A 96 -6.96 0.53 -2.32
N ILE A 97 -6.74 -0.67 -1.82
CA ILE A 97 -5.42 -1.25 -1.68
C ILE A 97 -5.19 -2.23 -2.82
N CYS A 98 -4.03 -2.11 -3.46
CA CYS A 98 -3.53 -3.01 -4.48
C CYS A 98 -2.35 -3.81 -3.93
N SER A 99 -2.47 -5.14 -3.91
CA SER A 99 -1.40 -6.04 -3.49
C SER A 99 -1.15 -7.12 -4.55
N PRO A 100 0.09 -7.62 -4.67
CA PRO A 100 0.37 -8.77 -5.52
C PRO A 100 -0.28 -10.02 -4.91
N GLU A 101 -1.16 -10.67 -5.66
CA GLU A 101 -1.74 -11.97 -5.25
C GLU A 101 -0.90 -13.12 -5.81
N TYR A 102 -0.59 -13.06 -7.11
CA TYR A 102 0.27 -14.01 -7.81
C TYR A 102 1.13 -13.29 -8.83
N THR A 103 2.44 -13.46 -8.80
CA THR A 103 3.35 -12.91 -9.81
C THR A 103 4.35 -13.97 -10.26
N ARG A 104 4.63 -14.03 -11.56
CA ARG A 104 5.71 -14.89 -12.08
C ARG A 104 7.10 -14.29 -11.83
N SER A 105 7.17 -12.96 -11.84
CA SER A 105 8.38 -12.18 -11.55
C SER A 105 8.40 -11.71 -10.10
N ALA A 106 9.42 -10.94 -9.72
CA ALA A 106 9.50 -10.30 -8.42
C ALA A 106 8.20 -9.51 -8.12
N PRO A 107 7.55 -9.73 -6.98
CA PRO A 107 6.33 -9.02 -6.61
C PRO A 107 6.62 -7.53 -6.40
N PHE A 108 5.62 -6.68 -6.70
CA PHE A 108 5.70 -5.25 -6.41
C PHE A 108 5.26 -4.97 -4.97
N GLU A 109 5.75 -3.88 -4.40
CA GLU A 109 5.33 -3.44 -3.07
C GLU A 109 3.85 -3.01 -3.10
N PRO A 110 3.01 -3.49 -2.17
CA PRO A 110 1.62 -3.07 -2.11
C PRO A 110 1.51 -1.54 -2.02
N PHE A 111 0.51 -0.98 -2.69
CA PHE A 111 0.23 0.45 -2.68
C PHE A 111 -1.27 0.68 -2.51
N ALA A 112 -1.66 1.88 -2.11
CA ALA A 112 -3.05 2.26 -1.97
C ALA A 112 -3.36 3.54 -2.74
N PHE A 113 -4.61 3.69 -3.17
CA PHE A 113 -5.14 4.93 -3.70
C PHE A 113 -6.46 5.30 -3.02
N ASP A 114 -6.71 6.59 -2.93
CA ASP A 114 -7.99 7.17 -2.53
C ASP A 114 -8.64 7.86 -3.74
N ARG A 115 -9.87 8.32 -3.59
CA ARG A 115 -10.56 9.16 -4.58
C ARG A 115 -10.53 10.60 -4.12
N ASP A 116 -10.09 11.51 -4.99
CA ASP A 116 -10.19 12.94 -4.72
C ASP A 116 -11.65 13.46 -4.79
N SER A 117 -11.83 14.78 -4.67
CA SER A 117 -13.15 15.42 -4.74
C SER A 117 -13.87 15.22 -6.07
N ASP A 118 -13.14 14.94 -7.15
CA ASP A 118 -13.67 14.68 -8.49
C ASP A 118 -13.84 13.18 -8.78
N GLY A 119 -13.51 12.32 -7.79
CA GLY A 119 -13.59 10.87 -7.90
C GLY A 119 -12.39 10.23 -8.59
N MET A 120 -11.32 10.97 -8.85
CA MET A 120 -10.12 10.47 -9.52
C MET A 120 -9.19 9.75 -8.54
N PRO A 121 -8.54 8.64 -8.96
CA PRO A 121 -7.63 7.90 -8.10
C PRO A 121 -6.35 8.69 -7.83
N VAL A 122 -6.01 8.85 -6.55
CA VAL A 122 -4.78 9.51 -6.07
C VAL A 122 -4.00 8.53 -5.19
N ILE A 123 -2.71 8.34 -5.48
CA ILE A 123 -1.84 7.45 -4.69
C ILE A 123 -1.70 7.98 -3.26
N VAL A 124 -1.90 7.10 -2.28
CA VAL A 124 -1.66 7.37 -0.87
C VAL A 124 -0.16 7.27 -0.60
N THR A 125 0.49 8.40 -0.34
CA THR A 125 1.91 8.46 0.02
C THR A 125 2.12 7.94 1.44
N GLY A 126 3.11 7.04 1.63
CA GLY A 126 3.44 6.47 2.94
C GLY A 126 2.64 5.21 3.31
N PHE A 127 1.95 4.59 2.35
CA PHE A 127 1.30 3.29 2.57
C PHE A 127 2.35 2.21 2.87
N SER A 128 2.34 1.64 4.08
CA SER A 128 3.38 0.71 4.57
C SER A 128 3.09 -0.79 4.32
N GLY A 129 2.22 -1.13 3.37
CA GLY A 129 2.15 -2.48 2.80
C GLY A 129 1.50 -3.59 3.65
N SER A 130 0.78 -3.28 4.72
CA SER A 130 0.15 -4.29 5.59
C SER A 130 -1.32 -4.51 5.21
N ILE A 131 -1.59 -5.49 4.34
CA ILE A 131 -2.91 -6.15 4.29
C ILE A 131 -2.77 -7.50 5.01
N ALA A 132 -3.65 -7.72 5.99
CA ALA A 132 -3.89 -9.05 6.54
C ALA A 132 -4.50 -9.93 5.43
N THR A 133 -3.71 -10.84 4.85
CA THR A 133 -4.25 -11.89 4.01
C THR A 133 -5.20 -12.76 4.83
N SER A 134 -6.49 -12.67 4.57
CA SER A 134 -7.51 -13.64 4.98
C SER A 134 -7.31 -14.95 4.22
N GLY A 135 -6.20 -15.64 4.50
CA GLY A 135 -5.84 -16.84 3.77
C GLY A 135 -4.58 -17.48 4.31
N GLY A 136 -4.72 -18.18 5.44
CA GLY A 136 -3.86 -19.27 5.90
C GLY A 136 -2.35 -19.09 5.78
N THR A 137 -1.70 -18.66 6.86
CA THR A 137 -0.57 -19.41 7.43
C THR A 137 -0.30 -18.91 8.85
N GLU A 138 -0.15 -19.84 9.79
CA GLU A 138 0.40 -19.58 11.12
C GLU A 138 1.84 -19.07 10.98
N GLY A 139 1.99 -17.77 10.77
CA GLY A 139 3.27 -17.07 10.75
C GLY A 139 3.33 -16.11 11.93
N LYS A 140 4.31 -16.30 12.82
CA LYS A 140 4.60 -15.49 14.02
C LYS A 140 4.16 -14.02 13.89
N LYS A 141 3.31 -13.55 14.81
CA LYS A 141 3.03 -12.12 15.03
C LYS A 141 4.36 -11.35 14.97
N LYS A 142 4.57 -10.50 13.95
CA LYS A 142 5.73 -9.60 13.91
C LYS A 142 5.63 -8.67 15.12
N THR A 143 6.42 -8.94 16.15
CA THR A 143 6.50 -8.12 17.36
C THR A 143 7.36 -6.91 17.04
N VAL A 144 6.75 -5.73 16.98
CA VAL A 144 7.49 -4.48 16.74
C VAL A 144 8.28 -4.11 18.00
N ASP A 145 9.56 -3.84 17.89
CA ASP A 145 10.41 -3.43 19.02
C ASP A 145 10.82 -1.96 18.87
N PRO A 146 10.45 -1.07 19.81
CA PRO A 146 10.84 0.34 19.75
C PRO A 146 12.35 0.57 19.88
N THR A 147 13.14 -0.45 20.24
CA THR A 147 14.59 -0.31 20.37
C THR A 147 15.36 -0.85 19.17
N ASP A 148 14.67 -1.39 18.17
CA ASP A 148 15.30 -1.91 16.95
C ASP A 148 15.84 -0.75 16.10
N PRO A 149 17.18 -0.66 15.87
CA PRO A 149 17.77 0.42 15.08
C PRO A 149 17.25 0.50 13.64
N ASN A 150 16.73 -0.60 13.08
CA ASN A 150 16.11 -0.61 11.75
C ASN A 150 14.80 0.20 11.72
N PHE A 151 14.24 0.53 12.88
CA PHE A 151 13.00 1.29 13.05
C PHE A 151 13.23 2.79 13.32
N ASN A 152 14.50 3.24 13.35
CA ASN A 152 14.88 4.63 13.64
C ASN A 152 14.25 5.66 12.70
N SER A 153 14.18 5.38 11.40
CA SER A 153 13.54 6.27 10.42
C SER A 153 12.04 6.38 10.66
N ALA A 154 11.38 5.28 10.99
CA ALA A 154 9.94 5.23 11.26
C ALA A 154 9.55 6.01 12.53
N HIS A 155 10.44 6.07 13.54
CA HIS A 155 10.17 6.83 14.77
C HIS A 155 9.86 8.30 14.53
N ILE A 156 10.58 8.94 13.61
CA ILE A 156 10.39 10.36 13.30
C ILE A 156 9.02 10.58 12.66
N GLU A 157 8.67 9.73 11.69
CA GLU A 157 7.37 9.77 11.03
C GLU A 157 6.21 9.56 12.00
N ILE A 158 6.34 8.58 12.91
CA ILE A 158 5.35 8.30 13.96
C ILE A 158 5.11 9.55 14.80
N VAL A 159 6.19 10.16 15.29
CA VAL A 159 6.11 11.33 16.16
C VAL A 159 5.55 12.54 15.40
N ASP A 160 5.96 12.78 14.16
CA ASP A 160 5.41 13.86 13.35
C ASP A 160 3.91 13.72 13.12
N LYS A 161 3.43 12.50 12.85
CA LYS A 161 1.98 12.24 12.76
C LYS A 161 1.29 12.45 14.10
N CYS A 162 1.88 11.99 15.21
CA CYS A 162 1.29 12.15 16.54
C CYS A 162 1.04 13.62 16.91
N PHE A 163 1.96 14.52 16.56
CA PHE A 163 1.90 15.95 16.87
C PHE A 163 1.45 16.83 15.70
N SER A 164 0.89 16.24 14.64
CA SER A 164 0.48 16.97 13.44
C SER A 164 -0.67 17.96 13.66
N LYS A 165 -1.53 17.71 14.66
CA LYS A 165 -2.71 18.54 14.96
C LYS A 165 -2.52 19.49 16.13
N GLU A 166 -1.74 19.06 17.13
CA GLU A 166 -1.51 19.80 18.36
C GLU A 166 -0.02 19.74 18.70
N GLU A 167 0.57 20.91 19.00
CA GLU A 167 1.98 21.02 19.39
C GLU A 167 2.23 20.38 20.77
N TYR A 168 1.24 20.43 21.66
CA TYR A 168 1.31 19.91 23.02
C TYR A 168 0.23 18.87 23.27
N LEU A 169 0.61 17.69 23.74
CA LEU A 169 -0.32 16.60 24.02
C LEU A 169 -0.22 16.10 25.46
N LYS A 170 -1.32 15.53 25.97
CA LYS A 170 -1.30 14.77 27.23
C LYS A 170 -0.66 13.40 27.00
N TYR A 171 -0.18 12.77 28.08
CA TYR A 171 0.43 11.44 28.00
C TYR A 171 -0.49 10.43 27.28
N ASP A 172 -1.76 10.35 27.71
CA ASP A 172 -2.72 9.40 27.14
C ASP A 172 -3.04 9.70 25.67
N ASP A 173 -2.99 10.97 25.26
CA ASP A 173 -3.17 11.37 23.87
C ASP A 173 -1.99 10.96 23.00
N VAL A 174 -0.75 11.08 23.49
CA VAL A 174 0.42 10.58 22.77
C VAL A 174 0.37 9.05 22.64
N VAL A 175 0.05 8.34 23.72
CA VAL A 175 -0.09 6.87 23.69
C VAL A 175 -1.19 6.44 22.71
N ARG A 176 -2.33 7.13 22.73
CA ARG A 176 -3.44 6.88 21.80
C ARG A 176 -3.04 7.18 20.36
N ASN A 177 -2.32 8.27 20.12
CA ASN A 177 -1.87 8.65 18.77
C ASN A 177 -0.81 7.68 18.23
N ILE A 178 0.12 7.19 19.07
CA ILE A 178 1.07 6.13 18.68
C ILE A 178 0.31 4.86 18.31
N LYS A 179 -0.59 4.40 19.19
CA LYS A 179 -1.41 3.21 18.91
C LYS A 179 -2.19 3.38 17.61
N HIS A 180 -2.81 4.55 17.41
CA HIS A 180 -3.59 4.85 16.22
C HIS A 180 -2.71 4.89 14.96
N TYR A 181 -1.50 5.45 15.03
CA TYR A 181 -0.54 5.39 13.94
C TYR A 181 -0.28 3.95 13.52
N PHE A 182 0.06 3.06 14.46
CA PHE A 182 0.33 1.66 14.12
C PHE A 182 -0.92 0.96 13.57
N GLN A 183 -2.10 1.26 14.11
CA GLN A 183 -3.36 0.72 13.62
C GLN A 183 -3.65 1.16 12.18
N LEU A 184 -3.46 2.44 11.83
CA LEU A 184 -3.57 2.97 10.47
C LEU A 184 -2.52 2.34 9.52
N ASN A 185 -1.41 1.85 10.06
CA ASN A 185 -0.35 1.15 9.33
C ASN A 185 -0.48 -0.38 9.47
N GLY A 186 -1.68 -0.90 9.75
CA GLY A 186 -2.00 -2.34 9.75
C GLY A 186 -1.29 -3.18 10.82
N VAL A 187 -0.81 -2.55 11.90
CA VAL A 187 -0.19 -3.21 13.04
C VAL A 187 -1.05 -3.00 14.29
N GLU A 188 -1.60 -4.10 14.83
CA GLU A 188 -2.33 -4.05 16.08
C GLU A 188 -1.36 -3.87 17.26
N LEU A 189 -1.26 -2.63 17.76
CA LEU A 189 -0.41 -2.28 18.89
C LEU A 189 -1.20 -2.27 20.21
N GLY A 190 -0.83 -3.15 21.14
CA GLY A 190 -1.36 -3.12 22.49
C GLY A 190 -1.00 -1.82 23.22
N ILE A 191 -1.86 -1.36 24.15
CA ILE A 191 -1.65 -0.10 24.90
C ILE A 191 -0.31 -0.11 25.65
N ASN A 192 0.08 -1.24 26.24
CA ASN A 192 1.37 -1.37 26.93
C ASN A 192 2.54 -1.15 25.97
N LYS A 193 2.42 -1.66 24.74
CA LYS A 193 3.46 -1.49 23.73
C LYS A 193 3.54 -0.04 23.24
N ALA A 194 2.41 0.64 23.08
CA ALA A 194 2.39 2.08 22.79
C ALA A 194 3.06 2.91 23.89
N LYS A 195 2.92 2.51 25.17
CA LYS A 195 3.65 3.13 26.29
C LYS A 195 5.16 2.87 26.24
N GLU A 196 5.59 1.69 25.80
CA GLU A 196 7.01 1.39 25.57
C GLU A 196 7.60 2.31 24.49
N PHE A 197 6.88 2.52 23.37
CA PHE A 197 7.28 3.48 22.33
C PHE A 197 7.42 4.90 22.88
N LEU A 198 6.44 5.40 23.63
CA LEU A 198 6.55 6.72 24.24
C LEU A 198 7.73 6.82 25.22
N THR A 199 7.98 5.76 25.99
CA THR A 199 9.13 5.71 26.89
C THR A 199 10.43 5.79 26.11
N HIS A 200 10.55 5.04 25.02
CA HIS A 200 11.69 5.08 24.11
C HIS A 200 11.89 6.51 23.56
N TYR A 201 10.84 7.16 23.06
CA TYR A 201 10.91 8.53 22.53
C TYR A 201 11.36 9.59 23.53
N ILE A 202 11.01 9.40 24.81
CA ILE A 202 11.49 10.27 25.88
C ILE A 202 12.96 9.99 26.20
N GLN A 203 13.38 8.72 26.21
CA GLN A 203 14.76 8.32 26.48
C GLN A 203 15.73 8.72 25.35
N THR A 204 15.27 8.67 24.11
CA THR A 204 16.05 9.07 22.93
C THR A 204 15.92 10.55 22.59
N GLY A 205 15.18 11.32 23.39
CA GLY A 205 15.06 12.77 23.22
C GLY A 205 14.22 13.21 22.04
N ILE A 206 13.50 12.31 21.34
CA ILE A 206 12.60 12.66 20.22
C ILE A 206 11.39 13.45 20.73
N ILE A 207 10.84 13.01 21.87
CA ILE A 207 9.78 13.70 22.60
C ILE A 207 10.36 14.13 23.94
N TRP A 208 9.96 15.31 24.42
CA TRP A 208 10.25 15.71 25.79
C TRP A 208 9.00 16.19 26.51
N LYS A 209 9.02 16.05 27.84
CA LYS A 209 7.98 16.56 28.73
C LYS A 209 8.39 17.97 29.17
N ASN A 210 7.79 18.98 28.55
CA ASN A 210 8.07 20.39 28.83
C ASN A 210 7.51 20.80 30.22
N PRO A 211 8.36 21.08 31.22
CA PRO A 211 7.91 21.43 32.56
C PRO A 211 7.30 22.84 32.64
N TYR A 212 7.55 23.69 31.65
CA TYR A 212 7.13 25.10 31.61
C TYR A 212 5.71 25.30 31.06
N VAL A 213 5.15 24.28 30.40
CA VAL A 213 3.77 24.32 29.92
C VAL A 213 2.83 24.01 31.10
N LYS A 214 1.85 24.91 31.30
CA LYS A 214 0.81 24.73 32.33
C LYS A 214 -0.25 23.74 31.84
N GLY A 215 -0.84 22.98 32.76
CA GLY A 215 -1.86 21.98 32.43
C GLY A 215 -1.29 20.57 32.20
N PHE A 216 -2.09 19.68 31.61
CA PHE A 216 -1.72 18.26 31.44
C PHE A 216 -1.07 17.96 30.07
N ALA A 217 -1.28 18.82 29.09
CA ALA A 217 -0.69 18.71 27.75
C ALA A 217 0.75 19.24 27.78
N LYS A 218 1.69 18.42 28.26
CA LYS A 218 3.08 18.81 28.47
C LYS A 218 4.07 18.10 27.55
N TYR A 219 3.62 17.13 26.75
CA TYR A 219 4.49 16.40 25.82
C TYR A 219 4.51 17.13 24.50
N GLN A 220 5.69 17.25 23.90
CA GLN A 220 5.87 17.85 22.59
C GLN A 220 7.11 17.25 21.91
N LYS A 221 7.23 17.44 20.60
CA LYS A 221 8.48 17.16 19.87
C LYS A 221 9.63 17.95 20.49
N ASN A 222 10.81 17.34 20.62
CA ASN A 222 11.99 18.05 21.08
C ASN A 222 12.56 18.91 19.93
N PRO A 223 12.56 20.25 20.05
CA PRO A 223 13.09 21.12 18.99
C PRO A 223 14.61 20.99 18.79
N LYS A 224 15.33 20.39 19.75
CA LYS A 224 16.78 20.16 19.70
C LYS A 224 17.17 18.77 19.21
N PHE A 225 16.20 17.94 18.82
CA PHE A 225 16.51 16.61 18.31
C PHE A 225 17.15 16.69 16.91
N GLU A 226 18.41 16.26 16.77
CA GLU A 226 19.21 16.35 15.53
C GLU A 226 19.31 15.02 14.73
N GLY A 227 18.72 13.92 15.21
CA GLY A 227 18.70 12.62 14.52
C GLY A 227 19.52 11.52 15.19
N PHE A 228 19.62 10.36 14.52
CA PHE A 228 20.37 9.18 14.96
C PHE A 228 21.74 9.08 14.25
N PRO A 229 22.79 8.46 14.84
CA PRO A 229 22.86 7.80 16.16
C PRO A 229 23.16 8.80 17.29
N TYR A 230 22.53 8.57 18.44
CA TYR A 230 22.59 9.46 19.59
C TYR A 230 24.00 9.48 20.22
N PHE A 231 24.70 10.60 20.17
CA PHE A 231 25.86 10.84 21.02
C PHE A 231 25.34 11.21 22.41
N ALA A 232 25.35 10.25 23.34
CA ALA A 232 24.99 10.51 24.73
C ALA A 232 26.04 11.42 25.40
N GLY A 233 25.94 12.73 25.17
CA GLY A 233 26.48 13.71 26.11
C GLY A 233 25.78 13.51 27.45
N ALA A 234 26.54 13.50 28.55
CA ALA A 234 25.97 13.38 29.88
C ALA A 234 24.83 14.40 30.06
N LEU A 235 23.70 13.95 30.63
CA LEU A 235 22.57 14.81 31.03
C LEU A 235 23.07 15.90 31.97
N THR A 236 23.55 17.02 31.42
CA THR A 236 23.77 18.23 32.20
C THR A 236 22.39 18.76 32.54
N PRO A 237 22.03 18.88 33.83
CA PRO A 237 20.78 19.51 34.22
C PRO A 237 20.88 20.99 33.80
N THR A 238 20.35 21.31 32.62
CA THR A 238 20.29 22.70 32.17
C THR A 238 19.24 23.41 33.01
N THR A 239 19.69 24.37 33.81
CA THR A 239 18.88 25.27 34.64
C THR A 239 18.03 26.27 33.83
N GLY A 240 17.90 26.07 32.51
CA GLY A 240 17.23 26.97 31.57
C GLY A 240 15.89 26.41 31.06
N LYS A 241 15.04 27.32 30.54
CA LYS A 241 13.72 27.03 29.94
C LYS A 241 13.78 26.26 28.61
N GLU A 242 14.81 25.46 28.40
CA GLU A 242 15.10 24.85 27.11
C GLU A 242 14.94 23.34 27.18
N ALA A 243 14.60 22.76 26.03
CA ALA A 243 14.57 21.32 25.89
C ALA A 243 15.96 20.72 26.17
N PRO A 244 16.03 19.49 26.73
CA PRO A 244 17.28 18.74 26.75
C PRO A 244 17.79 18.55 25.32
N PHE A 245 19.10 18.30 25.18
CA PHE A 245 19.68 17.87 23.90
C PHE A 245 18.90 16.67 23.34
#